data_AF-A0A1G2BNA2-F1
#
_entry.id   AF-A0A1G2BNA2-F1
#
_cell.length_a   1.000
_cell.length_b   1.000
_cell.length_c   1.000
_cell.angle_alpha   90.00
_cell.angle_beta   90.00
_cell.angle_gamma   90.00
#
_symmetry.space_group_name_H-M   'P 1'
#
loop_
_entity.id
_entity.type
_entity.pdbx_description
1 polymer ?
#
loop_
_entity_poly.entity_id
_entity_poly.type
_entity_poly.pdbx_seq_one_letter_code
_entity_poly.pdbx_strand_id
1 'polypeptide(L)' 'MMDPKRKGEIALAILKHRMGNEGIQLNPNSRRRLGNIARATGIPLEELKAFAREVTTEMIKECLR' A
#
# COMPACT_ATOMS: atom_id res chain seq x y z
N MET A 1 11.33 1.86 -23.41
CA MET A 1 10.44 1.16 -22.45
C MET A 1 10.86 1.56 -21.04
N MET A 2 9.92 1.80 -20.13
CA MET A 2 10.23 2.28 -18.78
C MET A 2 10.72 1.15 -17.87
N ASP A 3 11.75 1.42 -17.06
CA ASP A 3 12.36 0.45 -16.15
C ASP A 3 11.38 0.00 -15.03
N PRO A 4 11.40 -1.28 -14.60
CA PRO A 4 10.55 -1.80 -13.53
C PRO A 4 10.64 -1.03 -12.21
N LYS A 5 11.83 -0.60 -11.80
CA LYS A 5 12.01 0.17 -10.58
C LYS A 5 11.25 1.49 -10.66
N ARG A 6 11.41 2.21 -11.77
CA ARG A 6 10.74 3.48 -12.03
C ARG A 6 9.22 3.32 -12.10
N LYS A 7 8.70 2.19 -12.62
CA LYS A 7 7.26 1.87 -12.56
C LYS A 7 6.77 1.70 -11.12
N GLY A 8 7.55 1.01 -10.28
CA GLY A 8 7.25 0.85 -8.86
C GLY A 8 7.20 2.17 -8.10
N GLU A 9 8.15 3.07 -8.36
CA GLU A 9 8.18 4.41 -7.78
C GLU A 9 6.92 5.23 -8.14
N ILE A 10 6.50 5.20 -9.41
CA ILE A 10 5.27 5.88 -9.84
C ILE A 10 4.03 5.25 -9.18
N ALA A 11 3.95 3.92 -9.12
CA ALA A 11 2.84 3.22 -8.48
C ALA A 11 2.71 3.60 -7.00
N LEU A 12 3.83 3.68 -6.28
CA LEU A 12 3.86 4.08 -4.87
C LEU A 12 3.39 5.54 -4.68
N ALA A 13 3.86 6.46 -5.52
CA ALA A 13 3.44 7.87 -5.45
C ALA A 13 1.92 8.03 -5.64
N ILE A 14 1.34 7.34 -6.63
CA ILE A 14 -0.11 7.35 -6.89
C ILE A 14 -0.88 6.73 -5.72
N LEU A 15 -0.37 5.62 -5.17
CA LEU A 15 -0.99 4.95 -4.02
C LEU A 15 -1.06 5.88 -2.81
N LYS A 16 0.07 6.51 -2.43
CA LYS A 16 0.12 7.46 -1.31
C LYS A 16 -0.84 8.63 -1.52
N HIS A 17 -0.87 9.20 -2.73
CA HIS A 17 -1.78 10.31 -3.06
C HIS A 17 -3.25 9.92 -2.87
N ARG A 18 -3.66 8.74 -3.35
CA ARG A 18 -5.02 8.22 -3.14
C ARG A 18 -5.32 7.99 -1.67
N MET A 19 -4.42 7.31 -0.95
CA MET A 19 -4.61 7.02 0.47
C MET A 19 -4.70 8.29 1.33
N GLY A 20 -3.95 9.35 0.98
CA GLY A 20 -4.01 10.64 1.64
C GLY A 20 -5.32 11.39 1.41
N ASN A 21 -5.86 11.34 0.19
CA ASN A 21 -7.09 12.06 -0.18
C ASN A 21 -8.37 11.30 0.20
N GLU A 22 -8.39 9.99 0.01
CA GLU A 22 -9.58 9.14 0.21
C GLU A 22 -9.65 8.56 1.62
N GLY A 23 -8.54 8.60 2.36
CA GLY A 23 -8.40 8.00 3.68
C GLY A 23 -8.27 6.47 3.63
N ILE A 24 -7.92 5.89 4.79
CA ILE A 24 -7.78 4.44 4.95
C ILE A 24 -8.94 3.92 5.79
N GLN A 25 -9.73 2.98 5.25
CA GLN A 25 -10.75 2.29 6.04
C GLN A 25 -10.13 1.29 7.01
N LEU A 26 -10.05 1.68 8.28
CA LEU A 26 -9.64 0.81 9.38
C LEU A 26 -10.85 0.08 9.95
N ASN A 27 -11.20 -1.08 9.38
CA ASN A 27 -12.27 -1.92 9.89
C ASN A 27 -11.86 -3.41 9.95
N PRO A 28 -12.59 -4.24 10.69
CA PRO A 28 -12.28 -5.67 10.81
C PRO A 28 -12.23 -6.41 9.45
N ASN A 29 -12.95 -5.90 8.44
CA ASN A 29 -12.96 -6.47 7.10
C ASN A 29 -11.65 -6.20 6.31
N SER A 30 -10.81 -5.27 6.75
CA SER A 30 -9.54 -4.96 6.08
C SER A 30 -8.58 -6.14 6.06
N ARG A 31 -8.57 -7.00 7.10
CA ARG A 31 -7.79 -8.25 7.09
C ARG A 31 -8.29 -9.23 6.02
N ARG A 32 -9.61 -9.38 5.87
CA ARG A 32 -10.21 -10.25 4.85
C ARG A 32 -9.91 -9.73 3.43
N ARG A 33 -9.99 -8.41 3.23
CA ARG A 33 -9.62 -7.78 1.96
C ARG A 33 -8.17 -8.02 1.59
N LEU A 34 -7.25 -7.90 2.54
CA LEU A 34 -5.83 -8.18 2.31
C LEU A 34 -5.58 -9.65 1.94
N GLY A 35 -6.29 -10.58 2.58
CA GLY A 35 -6.26 -12.00 2.20
C GLY A 35 -6.82 -12.28 0.80
N ASN A 36 -7.83 -11.53 0.36
CA ASN A 36 -8.33 -11.62 -1.01
C ASN A 36 -7.31 -11.09 -2.02
N ILE A 37 -6.65 -9.97 -1.71
CA ILE A 37 -5.59 -9.40 -2.56
C ILE A 37 -4.43 -10.39 -2.70
N ALA A 38 -3.95 -10.97 -1.59
CA ALA A 38 -2.89 -11.98 -1.61
C ALA A 38 -3.19 -13.13 -2.59
N ARG A 39 -4.41 -13.66 -2.54
CA ARG A 39 -4.85 -14.73 -3.46
C ARG A 39 -4.93 -14.27 -4.92
N ALA A 40 -5.39 -13.04 -5.16
CA ALA A 40 -5.57 -12.50 -6.51
C ALA A 40 -4.24 -12.11 -7.18
N THR A 41 -3.25 -11.66 -6.40
CA THR A 41 -1.97 -11.19 -6.93
C THR A 41 -0.86 -12.23 -6.84
N GLY A 42 -1.05 -13.30 -6.07
CA GLY A 42 0.00 -14.29 -5.76
C GLY A 42 1.05 -13.79 -4.77
N ILE A 43 0.87 -12.59 -4.21
CA ILE A 43 1.81 -12.02 -3.23
C ILE A 43 1.48 -12.57 -1.84
N PRO A 44 2.47 -13.06 -1.06
CA PRO A 44 2.26 -13.51 0.31
C PRO A 44 1.57 -12.47 1.18
N LEU A 45 0.62 -12.91 2.01
CA LEU A 45 -0.12 -12.01 2.91
C LEU A 45 0.82 -11.25 3.87
N GLU A 46 1.88 -11.90 4.35
CA GLU A 46 2.86 -11.24 5.23
C GLU A 46 3.65 -10.17 4.51
N GLU A 47 3.99 -10.35 3.23
CA GLU A 47 4.65 -9.35 2.41
C GLU A 47 3.74 -8.14 2.18
N LEU A 48 2.46 -8.36 1.89
CA LEU A 48 1.48 -7.27 1.78
C LEU A 48 1.30 -6.50 3.09
N LYS A 49 1.34 -7.18 4.24
CA LYS A 49 1.29 -6.51 5.56
C LYS A 49 2.53 -5.68 5.81
N ALA A 50 3.72 -6.21 5.50
CA ALA A 50 4.97 -5.51 5.64
C ALA A 50 4.97 -4.24 4.77
N PHE A 51 4.60 -4.37 3.50
CA PHE A 51 4.45 -3.26 2.57
C PHE A 51 3.46 -2.22 3.08
N ALA A 52 2.24 -2.63 3.47
CA ALA A 52 1.24 -1.70 3.98
C ALA A 52 1.72 -0.93 5.23
N ARG A 53 2.46 -1.60 6.12
CA ARG A 53 3.06 -0.98 7.30
C ARG A 53 4.11 0.06 6.92
N GLU A 54 4.99 -0.26 5.99
CA GLU A 54 6.04 0.67 5.52
C GLU A 54 5.42 1.92 4.90
N VAL A 55 4.51 1.76 3.94
CA VAL A 55 3.83 2.87 3.25
C VAL A 55 3.10 3.77 4.25
N THR A 56 2.31 3.18 5.16
CA THR A 56 1.56 3.96 6.15
C THR A 56 2.51 4.70 7.11
N THR A 57 3.60 4.06 7.54
CA THR A 57 4.61 4.69 8.41
C THR A 57 5.26 5.88 7.74
N GLU A 58 5.61 5.74 6.45
CA GLU A 58 6.21 6.80 5.67
C GLU A 58 5.25 7.98 5.49
N MET A 59 3.98 7.71 5.15
CA MET A 59 2.94 8.75 5.03
C MET A 59 2.72 9.51 6.34
N ILE A 60 2.71 8.83 7.49
CA ILE A 60 2.60 9.49 8.80
C ILE A 60 3.80 10.40 9.05
N LYS A 61 5.02 9.95 8.73
CA LYS A 61 6.23 10.77 8.87
C LYS A 61 6.22 11.99 7.95
N GLU A 62 5.74 11.84 6.71
CA GLU A 62 5.59 12.95 5.77
C GLU A 62 4.57 13.97 6.26
N CYS A 63 3.47 13.53 6.89
CA CYS A 63 2.42 14.39 7.43
C CYS A 63 2.83 15.17 8.69
N LEU A 64 3.75 14.64 9.50
CA LEU A 64 4.22 15.24 10.75
C LEU A 64 5.45 16.17 10.58
N ARG A 65 5.89 16.40 9.35
CA ARG A 65 6.96 17.36 9.02
C ARG A 65 6.38 18.75 8.79
#